data_AF-A0A2W1TSB4-F1
#
_entry.id   AF-A0A2W1TSB4-F1
#
_cell.length_a   1.000
_cell.length_b   1.000
_cell.length_c   1.000
_cell.angle_alpha   90.00
_cell.angle_beta   90.00
_cell.angle_gamma   90.00
#
_symmetry.space_group_name_H-M   'P 1'
#
loop_
_entity.id
_entity.type
_entity.pdbx_description
1 polymer ?
#
loop_
_entity_poly.entity_id
_entity_poly.type
_entity_poly.pdbx_seq_one_letter_code
_entity_poly.pdbx_strand_id
1 'polypeptide(L)'
;MADTVPGTVHFHQKHHEAIIRGERVTTVRWNESVQVGEAMFVFDDHSTAEPVAGTITAVHRYRLDTLTAEQAHQPPETDMQLFGQQLR
;
A
#
# COMPACT_ATOMS: atom_id res chain seq x y z
N MET A 1 -23.20 11.60 -10.92
CA MET A 1 -21.80 11.97 -10.61
C MET A 1 -21.51 11.29 -9.29
N ALA A 2 -20.68 10.24 -9.30
CA ALA A 2 -20.33 9.54 -8.06
C ALA A 2 -19.23 10.34 -7.39
N ASP A 3 -19.57 11.00 -6.29
CA ASP A 3 -18.62 11.57 -5.35
C ASP A 3 -17.92 10.37 -4.68
N THR A 4 -16.92 9.80 -5.36
CA THR A 4 -16.06 8.79 -4.75
C THR A 4 -15.24 9.55 -3.74
N VAL A 5 -15.64 9.54 -2.48
CA VAL A 5 -14.81 10.02 -1.38
C VAL A 5 -13.43 9.39 -1.56
N PRO A 6 -12.35 10.19 -1.76
CA PRO A 6 -11.05 9.63 -2.05
C PRO A 6 -10.64 8.72 -0.89
N GLY A 7 -10.27 7.48 -1.22
CA GLY A 7 -9.84 6.52 -0.23
C GLY A 7 -8.61 7.08 0.51
N THR A 8 -8.51 6.90 1.82
CA THR A 8 -7.28 7.25 2.55
C THR A 8 -6.42 6.00 2.69
N VAL A 9 -5.15 6.09 2.29
CA VAL A 9 -4.18 5.00 2.45
C VAL A 9 -3.07 5.47 3.36
N HIS A 10 -2.91 4.74 4.46
CA HIS A 10 -1.91 4.99 5.48
C HIS A 10 -0.59 4.31 5.12
N PHE A 11 0.52 5.02 5.31
CA PHE A 11 1.88 4.56 5.09
C PHE A 11 2.75 4.91 6.28
N HIS A 12 3.71 4.05 6.61
CA HIS A 12 4.73 4.40 7.58
C HIS A 12 5.66 5.50 7.04
N GLN A 13 6.10 6.44 7.88
CA GLN A 13 6.97 7.58 7.51
C GLN A 13 8.18 7.22 6.62
N LYS A 14 8.81 6.06 6.89
CA LYS A 14 9.94 5.52 6.12
C LYS A 14 9.67 5.33 4.61
N HIS A 15 8.41 5.33 4.19
CA HIS A 15 8.00 5.19 2.80
C HIS A 15 7.72 6.52 2.10
N HIS A 16 7.76 7.65 2.82
CA HIS A 16 7.46 8.97 2.29
C HIS A 16 8.33 9.33 1.07
N GLU A 17 9.65 9.34 1.22
CA GLU A 17 10.55 9.71 0.12
C GLU A 17 10.39 8.81 -1.11
N ALA A 18 10.28 7.48 -0.90
CA ALA A 18 10.15 6.53 -1.99
C ALA A 18 8.81 6.68 -2.75
N ILE A 19 7.74 7.08 -2.06
CA ILE A 19 6.43 7.35 -2.69
C ILE A 19 6.48 8.68 -3.45
N ILE A 20 7.02 9.75 -2.85
CA ILE A 20 7.17 11.05 -3.51
C ILE A 20 8.02 10.95 -4.78
N ARG A 21 9.08 10.13 -4.76
CA ARG A 21 9.97 9.91 -5.91
C ARG A 21 9.39 8.93 -6.94
N GLY A 22 8.25 8.30 -6.67
CA GLY A 22 7.65 7.28 -7.53
C GLY A 22 8.45 5.96 -7.59
N GLU A 23 9.38 5.75 -6.68
CA GLU A 23 10.21 4.55 -6.59
C GLU A 23 9.44 3.39 -5.94
N ARG A 24 8.47 3.69 -5.09
CA ARG A 24 7.56 2.71 -4.49
C ARG A 24 6.14 2.87 -5.03
N VAL A 25 5.74 1.93 -5.88
CA VAL A 25 4.43 1.94 -6.56
C VAL A 25 3.46 0.87 -6.05
N THR A 26 3.95 -0.12 -5.27
CA THR A 26 3.14 -1.25 -4.80
C THR A 26 3.11 -1.31 -3.27
N THR A 27 1.94 -1.59 -2.70
CA THR A 27 1.76 -1.81 -1.28
C THR A 27 0.83 -2.98 -1.01
N VAL A 28 1.14 -3.79 0.01
CA VAL A 28 0.32 -4.92 0.43
C VAL A 28 -0.39 -4.55 1.74
N ARG A 29 -1.67 -4.87 1.85
CA ARG A 29 -2.54 -4.54 2.98
C ARG A 29 -3.36 -5.77 3.37
N TRP A 30 -3.60 -5.97 4.65
CA TRP A 30 -4.37 -7.10 5.17
C TRP A 30 -5.76 -6.65 5.59
N ASN A 31 -6.79 -7.28 5.02
CA ASN A 31 -8.20 -7.05 5.35
C ASN A 31 -8.68 -5.58 5.26
N GLU A 32 -7.93 -4.71 4.59
CA GLU A 32 -8.33 -3.34 4.32
C GLU A 32 -9.06 -3.23 2.98
N SER A 33 -10.12 -2.43 2.96
CA SER A 33 -10.89 -2.16 1.75
C SER A 33 -10.32 -0.96 1.02
N VAL A 34 -9.42 -1.23 0.08
CA VAL A 34 -8.88 -0.23 -0.85
C VAL A 34 -9.57 -0.38 -2.21
N GLN A 35 -9.88 0.74 -2.86
CA GLN A 35 -10.51 0.79 -4.18
C GLN A 35 -9.61 1.50 -5.19
N VAL A 36 -9.71 1.11 -6.46
CA VAL A 36 -9.09 1.82 -7.58
C VAL A 36 -9.73 3.21 -7.69
N GLY A 37 -8.92 4.25 -7.85
CA GLY A 37 -9.39 5.63 -7.93
C GLY A 37 -8.50 6.62 -7.18
N GLU A 38 -9.00 7.84 -7.05
CA GLU A 38 -8.35 8.92 -6.31
C GLU A 38 -8.25 8.57 -4.82
N ALA A 39 -7.09 8.84 -4.24
CA ALA A 39 -6.79 8.53 -2.85
C ALA A 39 -5.84 9.54 -2.24
N MET A 40 -5.95 9.72 -0.92
CA MET A 40 -5.01 10.49 -0.12
C MET A 40 -4.03 9.55 0.56
N PHE A 41 -2.74 9.76 0.36
CA PHE A 41 -1.67 9.01 1.01
C PHE A 41 -1.23 9.77 2.25
N VAL A 42 -1.46 9.17 3.41
CA VAL A 42 -1.13 9.73 4.73
C VAL A 42 0.07 8.98 5.29
N PHE A 43 1.01 9.71 5.89
CA PHE A 43 2.23 9.15 6.44
C PHE A 43 2.18 9.16 7.96
N ASP A 44 1.81 8.03 8.56
CA ASP A 44 1.82 7.87 10.00
C ASP A 44 3.23 8.03 10.55
N ASP A 45 3.32 8.59 11.76
CA ASP A 45 4.57 8.92 12.46
C ASP A 45 5.39 10.07 11.80
N HIS A 46 4.95 10.61 10.65
CA HIS A 46 5.60 11.74 9.99
C HIS A 46 4.87 13.07 10.27
N SER A 47 5.08 13.65 11.45
CA SER A 47 4.32 14.82 11.93
C SER A 47 4.35 16.05 11.00
N THR A 48 5.35 16.16 10.11
CA THR A 48 5.51 17.27 9.16
C THR A 48 5.15 16.91 7.72
N ALA A 49 4.81 15.65 7.40
CA ALA A 49 4.46 15.28 6.04
C ALA A 49 3.01 15.64 5.78
N GLU A 50 2.79 16.41 4.71
CA GLU A 50 1.44 16.67 4.22
C GLU A 50 0.90 15.42 3.52
N PRO A 51 -0.41 15.16 3.60
CA PRO A 51 -1.05 14.12 2.81
C PRO A 51 -0.84 14.36 1.32
N VAL A 52 -0.48 13.30 0.59
CA VAL A 52 -0.20 13.38 -0.85
C VAL A 52 -1.39 12.86 -1.62
N ALA A 53 -1.90 13.65 -2.56
CA ALA A 53 -2.91 13.18 -3.50
C ALA A 53 -2.27 12.17 -4.48
N GLY A 54 -2.90 11.02 -4.65
CA GLY A 54 -2.45 9.98 -5.56
C GLY A 54 -3.62 9.23 -6.20
N THR A 55 -3.28 8.34 -7.13
CA THR A 55 -4.25 7.48 -7.80
C THR A 55 -3.86 6.03 -7.60
N ILE A 56 -4.76 5.24 -7.04
CA ILE A 56 -4.64 3.79 -7.01
C ILE A 56 -5.07 3.28 -8.37
N THR A 57 -4.13 2.72 -9.13
CA THR A 57 -4.36 2.27 -10.51
C THR A 57 -4.82 0.82 -10.59
N ALA A 58 -4.48 0.00 -9.60
CA ALA A 58 -4.86 -1.41 -9.53
C ALA A 58 -4.99 -1.89 -8.09
N VAL A 59 -5.93 -2.81 -7.85
CA VAL A 59 -6.08 -3.53 -6.58
C VAL A 59 -6.18 -5.01 -6.88
N HIS A 60 -5.24 -5.79 -6.34
CA HIS A 60 -5.25 -7.24 -6.44
C HIS A 60 -5.48 -7.84 -5.05
N ARG A 61 -6.41 -8.80 -4.96
CA ARG A 61 -6.70 -9.53 -3.72
C ARG A 61 -6.23 -10.96 -3.87
N TYR A 62 -5.36 -11.37 -2.96
CA TYR A 62 -4.85 -12.72 -2.88
C TYR A 62 -5.18 -13.31 -1.52
N ARG A 63 -5.38 -14.63 -1.47
CA ARG A 63 -5.39 -15.34 -0.19
C ARG A 63 -3.96 -15.34 0.35
N LEU A 64 -3.80 -15.13 1.65
CA LEU A 64 -2.48 -15.13 2.28
C LEU A 64 -1.74 -16.46 2.08
N ASP A 65 -2.49 -17.56 2.11
CA ASP A 65 -1.98 -18.91 1.87
C ASP A 65 -1.44 -19.16 0.46
N THR A 66 -1.79 -18.30 -0.51
CA THR A 66 -1.32 -18.41 -1.91
C THR A 66 -0.47 -17.21 -2.35
N LEU A 67 -0.15 -16.29 -1.44
CA LEU A 67 0.58 -15.06 -1.79
C LEU A 67 2.05 -15.38 -2.07
N THR A 68 2.50 -15.10 -3.29
CA THR A 68 3.91 -15.27 -3.69
C THR A 68 4.71 -13.98 -3.49
N ALA A 69 6.04 -14.10 -3.42
CA ALA A 69 6.94 -12.95 -3.33
C ALA A 69 6.77 -11.98 -4.52
N GLU A 70 6.65 -12.53 -5.73
CA GLU A 70 6.40 -11.73 -6.94
C GLU A 70 5.09 -10.94 -6.85
N GLN A 71 4.01 -11.57 -6.39
CA GLN A 71 2.71 -10.91 -6.21
C GLN A 71 2.75 -9.82 -5.14
N ALA A 72 3.54 -10.02 -4.08
CA ALA A 72 3.76 -9.05 -3.02
C ALA A 72 4.84 -8.00 -3.36
N HIS A 73 5.40 -8.07 -4.58
CA HIS A 73 6.51 -7.23 -5.02
C HIS A 73 7.69 -7.25 -4.04
N GLN A 74 7.95 -8.42 -3.45
CA GLN A 74 9.06 -8.70 -2.55
C GLN A 74 10.20 -9.40 -3.29
N PRO A 75 11.44 -9.30 -2.79
CA PRO A 75 12.55 -10.13 -3.29
C PRO A 75 12.18 -11.62 -3.30
N PRO A 76 12.60 -12.40 -4.31
CA PRO A 76 12.21 -13.80 -4.46
C PRO A 76 12.64 -14.69 -3.28
N GLU A 77 13.66 -14.28 -2.54
CA GLU A 77 14.14 -14.94 -1.31
C GLU A 77 13.34 -14.60 -0.04
N THR A 78 12.30 -13.78 -0.15
CA THR A 78 11.48 -13.36 1.00
C THR A 78 10.64 -14.52 1.52
N ASP A 79 10.73 -14.76 2.82
CA ASP A 79 9.84 -15.70 3.51
C ASP A 79 8.41 -15.14 3.56
N MET A 80 7.55 -15.67 2.71
CA MET A 80 6.16 -15.22 2.58
C MET A 80 5.28 -15.60 3.78
N GLN A 81 5.64 -16.62 4.55
CA GLN A 81 4.93 -16.94 5.79
C GLN A 81 5.23 -15.92 6.88
N LEU A 82 6.50 -15.53 7.02
CA LEU A 82 6.91 -14.49 7.96
C LEU A 82 6.42 -13.11 7.52
N PHE A 83 6.44 -12.82 6.22
CA PHE A 83 5.84 -11.61 5.65
C PHE A 83 4.34 -11.54 5.96
N GLY A 84 3.60 -12.63 5.74
CA GLY A 84 2.17 -12.68 6.03
C GLY A 84 1.82 -12.53 7.51
N GLN A 85 2.71 -12.93 8.42
CA GLN A 85 2.54 -12.68 9.86
C GLN A 85 2.72 -11.20 10.21
N GLN A 86 3.61 -10.48 9.54
CA GLN A 86 3.82 -9.04 9.77
C GLN A 86 2.68 -8.17 9.22
N LEU A 87 1.84 -8.73 8.35
CA LEU A 87 0.66 -8.05 7.84
C LEU A 87 -0.55 -8.13 8.79
N ARG A 88 -0.54 -9.06 9.76
CA ARG A 88 -1.61 -9.22 10.76
C ARG A 88 -1.36 -8.33 11.97
#